data_AF-A0A7C6TE26-F1
#
_entry.id   AF-A0A7C6TE26-F1
#
_cell.length_a   1.000
_cell.length_b   1.000
_cell.length_c   1.000
_cell.angle_alpha   90.00
_cell.angle_beta   90.00
_cell.angle_gamma   90.00
#
_symmetry.space_group_name_H-M   'P 1'
#
loop_
_entity.id
_entity.type
_entity.pdbx_description
1 polymer ?
#
loop_
_entity_poly.entity_id
_entity_poly.type
_entity_poly.pdbx_seq_one_letter_code
_entity_poly.pdbx_strand_id
1 'polypeptide(L)'
;MLQTRRVMLAQVDADRRLSEEGKQEQRATVKERAIAELDQAEGFAGDAKGVMERAIAEALKVDRTPEEQLAYETRATRLWARFRPLLEGPHPALDPLELVQRESDNLDSLQVLKEELPDFMAAHGQSDQLRATVLKVLEEAETALLPPEGQLARKLQAEIADGWPRLMMAVNYARAEVAGDTPWTVLPSWGSKHEVVEVPTLAL
;
A
#
# COMPACT_ATOMS: atom_id res chain seq x y z
N MET A 1 46.01 -30.84 -34.49
CA MET A 1 45.18 -29.87 -33.74
C MET A 1 43.68 -29.91 -34.06
N LEU A 2 43.25 -30.15 -35.32
CA LEU A 2 41.82 -30.26 -35.67
C LEU A 2 41.10 -31.50 -35.12
N GLN A 3 41.78 -32.63 -34.98
CA GLN A 3 41.20 -33.86 -34.41
C GLN A 3 40.90 -33.73 -32.91
N THR A 4 41.81 -33.13 -32.13
CA THR A 4 41.62 -32.93 -30.68
C THR A 4 40.42 -32.03 -30.38
N ARG A 5 40.21 -30.99 -31.20
CA ARG A 5 39.05 -30.07 -31.08
C ARG A 5 37.73 -30.75 -31.45
N ARG A 6 37.73 -31.64 -32.45
CA ARG A 6 36.55 -32.45 -32.81
C ARG A 6 36.19 -33.49 -31.74
N VAL A 7 37.18 -34.11 -31.10
CA VAL A 7 36.95 -35.05 -30.00
C VAL A 7 36.39 -34.34 -28.77
N MET A 8 36.92 -33.16 -28.41
CA MET A 8 36.35 -32.36 -27.30
C MET A 8 34.90 -31.92 -27.57
N LEU A 9 34.57 -31.49 -28.79
CA LEU A 9 33.19 -31.13 -29.15
C LEU A 9 32.25 -32.34 -29.07
N ALA A 10 32.68 -33.51 -29.59
CA ALA A 10 31.90 -34.74 -29.48
C ALA A 10 31.70 -35.21 -28.02
N GLN A 11 32.64 -34.91 -27.14
CA GLN A 11 32.56 -35.24 -25.71
C GLN A 11 31.67 -34.26 -24.93
N VAL A 12 31.65 -32.99 -25.34
CA VAL A 12 30.69 -31.97 -24.86
C VAL A 12 29.27 -32.25 -25.37
N ASP A 13 29.12 -32.77 -26.59
CA ASP A 13 27.83 -33.21 -27.14
C ASP A 13 27.33 -34.52 -26.51
N ALA A 14 28.25 -35.44 -26.16
CA ALA A 14 27.92 -36.68 -25.46
C ALA A 14 27.47 -36.44 -24.02
N ASP A 15 28.00 -35.40 -23.38
CA ASP A 15 27.56 -34.95 -22.07
C ASP A 15 26.40 -33.97 -22.25
N ARG A 16 25.19 -34.52 -22.46
CA ARG A 16 23.95 -33.81 -22.83
C ARG A 16 23.65 -32.54 -22.04
N ARG A 17 24.23 -32.37 -20.85
CA ARG A 17 24.13 -31.17 -19.99
C ARG A 17 24.93 -29.97 -20.50
N LEU A 18 25.98 -30.20 -21.30
CA LEU A 18 26.88 -29.18 -21.83
C LEU A 18 26.63 -28.87 -23.32
N SER A 19 25.74 -29.62 -23.98
CA SER A 19 25.24 -29.29 -25.31
C SER A 19 24.39 -28.01 -25.26
N GLU A 20 24.27 -27.30 -26.38
CA GLU A 20 23.45 -26.08 -26.45
C GLU A 20 21.97 -26.38 -26.16
N GLU A 21 21.46 -27.53 -26.59
CA GLU A 21 20.11 -28.01 -26.24
C GLU A 21 19.96 -28.23 -24.74
N GLY A 22 20.92 -28.90 -24.09
CA GLY A 22 20.86 -29.14 -22.64
C GLY A 22 21.01 -27.88 -21.80
N LYS A 23 21.80 -26.90 -22.27
CA LYS A 23 21.87 -25.57 -21.64
C LYS A 23 20.55 -24.80 -21.78
N GLN A 24 19.89 -24.90 -22.93
CA GLN A 24 18.57 -24.28 -23.13
C GLN A 24 17.50 -24.94 -22.25
N GLU A 25 17.50 -26.27 -22.17
CA GLU A 25 16.61 -27.05 -21.30
C GLU A 25 16.84 -26.69 -19.82
N GLN A 26 18.09 -26.65 -19.36
CA GLN A 26 18.43 -26.20 -18.00
C GLN A 26 18.01 -24.75 -17.74
N ARG A 27 18.20 -23.84 -18.69
CA ARG A 27 17.72 -22.45 -18.56
C ARG A 27 16.20 -22.39 -18.44
N ALA A 28 15.47 -23.17 -19.23
CA ALA A 28 14.02 -23.25 -19.15
C ALA A 28 13.57 -23.78 -17.77
N THR A 29 14.15 -24.88 -17.29
CA THR A 29 13.84 -25.43 -15.96
C THR A 29 14.17 -24.46 -14.83
N VAL A 30 15.31 -23.76 -14.89
CA VAL A 30 15.68 -22.75 -13.89
C VAL A 30 14.70 -21.58 -13.90
N LYS A 31 14.27 -21.12 -15.09
CA LYS A 31 13.26 -20.06 -15.22
C LYS A 31 11.91 -20.48 -14.65
N GLU A 32 11.43 -21.66 -15.01
CA GLU A 32 10.17 -22.21 -14.49
C GLU A 32 10.19 -22.32 -12.96
N ARG A 33 11.29 -22.82 -12.41
CA ARG A 33 11.47 -22.91 -10.95
C ARG A 33 11.50 -21.54 -10.29
N ALA A 34 12.20 -20.58 -10.86
CA ALA A 34 12.26 -19.21 -10.33
C ALA A 34 10.86 -18.54 -10.34
N ILE A 35 10.08 -18.75 -11.40
CA ILE A 35 8.69 -18.26 -11.46
C ILE A 35 7.84 -18.93 -10.38
N ALA A 36 7.94 -20.24 -10.22
CA ALA A 36 7.18 -20.97 -9.19
C ALA A 36 7.56 -20.52 -7.76
N GLU A 37 8.83 -20.24 -7.50
CA GLU A 37 9.29 -19.71 -6.20
C GLU A 37 8.74 -18.28 -5.98
N LEU A 38 8.68 -17.44 -7.02
CA LEU A 38 8.03 -16.12 -6.95
C LEU A 38 6.52 -16.22 -6.71
N ASP A 39 5.81 -17.13 -7.39
CA ASP A 39 4.38 -17.39 -7.19
C ASP A 39 4.10 -17.82 -5.75
N GLN A 40 4.93 -18.69 -5.19
CA GLN A 40 4.80 -19.16 -3.81
C GLN A 40 5.03 -18.03 -2.81
N ALA A 41 6.04 -17.19 -3.02
CA ALA A 41 6.33 -16.06 -2.16
C ALA A 41 5.22 -15.00 -2.20
N GLU A 42 4.68 -14.72 -3.40
CA GLU A 42 3.53 -13.84 -3.58
C GLU A 42 2.29 -14.38 -2.87
N GLY A 43 2.01 -15.68 -3.01
CA GLY A 43 0.91 -16.35 -2.31
C GLY A 43 1.03 -16.23 -0.78
N PHE A 44 2.21 -16.52 -0.23
CA PHE A 44 2.45 -16.37 1.21
C PHE A 44 2.27 -14.92 1.70
N ALA A 45 2.79 -13.95 0.94
CA ALA A 45 2.64 -12.54 1.27
C ALA A 45 1.16 -12.10 1.20
N GLY A 46 0.41 -12.61 0.22
CA GLY A 46 -1.04 -12.39 0.08
C GLY A 46 -1.83 -12.96 1.25
N ASP A 47 -1.52 -14.19 1.67
CA ASP A 47 -2.15 -14.82 2.83
C ASP A 47 -1.85 -14.06 4.12
N ALA A 48 -0.59 -13.67 4.33
CA ALA A 48 -0.16 -12.90 5.49
C ALA A 48 -0.87 -11.53 5.54
N LYS A 49 -0.96 -10.84 4.40
CA LYS A 49 -1.74 -9.59 4.28
C LYS A 49 -3.20 -9.83 4.65
N GLY A 50 -3.83 -10.87 4.12
CA GLY A 50 -5.23 -11.19 4.42
C GLY A 50 -5.48 -11.56 5.90
N VAL A 51 -4.51 -12.15 6.59
CA VAL A 51 -4.57 -12.34 8.05
C VAL A 51 -4.46 -11.01 8.78
N MET A 52 -3.51 -10.15 8.40
CA MET A 52 -3.33 -8.84 9.01
C MET A 52 -4.55 -7.93 8.81
N GLU A 53 -5.11 -7.88 7.60
CA GLU A 53 -6.30 -7.08 7.30
C GLU A 53 -7.52 -7.53 8.12
N ARG A 54 -7.68 -8.84 8.35
CA ARG A 54 -8.73 -9.35 9.25
C ARG A 54 -8.50 -8.95 10.70
N ALA A 55 -7.26 -9.02 11.18
CA ALA A 55 -6.93 -8.60 12.54
C ALA A 55 -7.12 -7.09 12.73
N ILE A 56 -6.77 -6.27 11.73
CA ILE A 56 -7.05 -4.82 11.71
C ILE A 56 -8.56 -4.58 11.75
N ALA A 57 -9.33 -5.27 10.91
CA ALA A 57 -10.78 -5.12 10.86
C ALA A 57 -11.43 -5.44 12.22
N GLU A 58 -10.98 -6.50 12.89
CA GLU A 58 -11.45 -6.87 14.23
C GLU A 58 -11.07 -5.81 15.28
N ALA A 59 -9.84 -5.31 15.25
CA ALA A 59 -9.36 -4.29 16.19
C ALA A 59 -10.06 -2.93 16.03
N LEU A 60 -10.58 -2.63 14.84
CA LEU A 60 -11.33 -1.40 14.54
C LEU A 60 -12.85 -1.61 14.60
N LYS A 61 -13.31 -2.83 14.87
CA LYS A 61 -14.73 -3.17 14.88
C LYS A 61 -15.42 -2.50 16.06
N VAL A 62 -16.55 -1.86 15.78
CA VAL A 62 -17.45 -1.35 16.80
C VAL A 62 -18.73 -2.19 16.75
N ASP A 63 -18.82 -3.18 17.64
CA ASP A 63 -20.02 -4.00 17.76
C ASP A 63 -21.13 -3.19 18.44
N ARG A 64 -22.23 -2.99 17.71
CA ARG A 64 -23.43 -2.31 18.21
C ARG A 64 -24.62 -3.25 18.08
N THR A 65 -25.41 -3.34 19.14
CA THR A 65 -26.76 -3.94 19.06
C THR A 65 -27.67 -3.11 18.15
N PRO A 66 -28.78 -3.66 17.63
CA PRO A 66 -29.72 -2.90 16.80
C PRO A 66 -30.21 -1.60 17.48
N GLU A 67 -30.46 -1.64 18.79
CA GLU A 67 -30.88 -0.47 19.57
C GLU A 67 -29.76 0.58 19.70
N GLU A 68 -28.52 0.15 19.94
CA GLU A 68 -27.35 1.03 19.98
C GLU A 68 -27.06 1.65 18.61
N GLN A 69 -27.27 0.89 17.53
CA GLN A 69 -27.14 1.36 16.16
C GLN A 69 -28.16 2.46 15.86
N LEU A 70 -29.43 2.26 16.21
CA LEU A 70 -30.47 3.28 16.06
C LEU A 70 -30.17 4.55 16.88
N ALA A 71 -29.65 4.37 18.10
CA ALA A 71 -29.24 5.48 18.95
C ALA A 71 -28.02 6.23 18.39
N TYR A 72 -27.06 5.51 17.77
CA TYR A 72 -25.94 6.11 17.05
C TYR A 72 -26.42 6.92 15.86
N GLU A 73 -27.24 6.36 14.97
CA GLU A 73 -27.77 7.05 13.79
C GLU A 73 -28.57 8.31 14.16
N THR A 74 -29.36 8.24 15.23
CA THR A 74 -30.09 9.40 15.75
C THR A 74 -29.14 10.48 16.26
N ARG A 75 -28.05 10.11 16.96
CA ARG A 75 -27.03 11.06 17.42
C ARG A 75 -26.26 11.65 16.24
N ALA A 76 -25.85 10.83 15.28
CA ALA A 76 -25.15 11.23 14.07
C ALA A 76 -25.95 12.27 13.28
N THR A 77 -27.24 11.99 13.04
CA THR A 77 -28.17 12.92 12.38
C THR A 77 -28.25 14.26 13.11
N ARG A 78 -28.34 14.24 14.45
CA ARG A 78 -28.39 15.46 15.27
C ARG A 78 -27.07 16.23 15.25
N LEU A 79 -25.93 15.54 15.26
CA LEU A 79 -24.62 16.16 15.16
C LEU A 79 -24.45 16.85 13.81
N TRP A 80 -24.79 16.15 12.71
CA TRP A 80 -24.73 16.73 11.38
C TRP A 80 -25.65 17.94 11.21
N ALA A 81 -26.88 17.88 11.74
CA ALA A 81 -27.79 19.02 11.76
C ALA A 81 -27.25 20.25 12.52
N ARG A 82 -26.29 20.07 13.44
CA ARG A 82 -25.58 21.15 14.13
C ARG A 82 -24.37 21.66 13.35
N PHE A 83 -23.67 20.79 12.63
CA PHE A 83 -22.48 21.15 11.85
C PHE A 83 -22.83 21.88 10.56
N ARG A 84 -23.85 21.41 9.85
CA ARG A 84 -24.25 21.97 8.57
C ARG A 84 -24.49 23.49 8.60
N PRO A 85 -25.22 24.07 9.58
CA PRO A 85 -25.38 25.52 9.67
C PRO A 85 -24.08 26.29 9.96
N LEU A 86 -23.05 25.66 10.53
CA LEU A 86 -21.75 26.29 10.74
C LEU A 86 -20.97 26.42 9.42
N LEU A 87 -21.18 25.46 8.51
CA LEU A 87 -20.57 25.42 7.18
C LEU A 87 -21.37 26.24 6.15
N GLU A 88 -22.69 26.33 6.31
CA GLU A 88 -23.59 27.09 5.41
C GLU A 88 -23.93 28.50 5.93
N GLY A 89 -23.54 28.84 7.16
CA GLY A 89 -23.97 30.03 7.87
C GLY A 89 -23.53 31.36 7.23
N PRO A 90 -24.22 32.48 7.54
CA PRO A 90 -23.81 33.79 7.05
C PRO A 90 -22.42 34.16 7.59
N HIS A 91 -21.64 34.87 6.78
CA HIS A 91 -20.20 35.06 6.96
C HIS A 91 -19.75 35.47 8.39
N PRO A 92 -18.61 34.90 8.86
CA PRO A 92 -17.84 33.85 8.21
C PRO A 92 -18.45 32.46 8.46
N ALA A 93 -18.79 31.76 7.38
CA ALA A 93 -18.94 30.31 7.41
C ALA A 93 -17.61 29.70 7.86
N LEU A 94 -17.69 28.66 8.69
CA LEU A 94 -16.53 27.97 9.21
C LEU A 94 -15.83 27.18 8.10
N ASP A 95 -14.50 27.24 8.03
CA ASP A 95 -13.74 26.38 7.11
C ASP A 95 -13.92 24.90 7.54
N PRO A 96 -14.08 23.95 6.60
CA PRO A 96 -14.10 22.52 6.90
C PRO A 96 -12.96 22.05 7.80
N LEU A 97 -11.73 22.54 7.60
CA LEU A 97 -10.57 22.21 8.45
C LEU A 97 -10.70 22.78 9.86
N GLU A 98 -11.23 23.99 10.00
CA GLU A 98 -11.49 24.60 11.31
C GLU A 98 -12.56 23.82 12.08
N LEU A 99 -13.58 23.28 11.39
CA LEU A 99 -14.58 22.42 12.01
C LEU A 99 -13.96 21.12 12.55
N VAL A 100 -13.08 20.49 11.76
CA VAL A 100 -12.38 19.27 12.19
C VAL A 100 -11.49 19.53 13.40
N GLN A 101 -10.74 20.63 13.40
CA GLN A 101 -9.88 21.01 14.52
C GLN A 101 -10.70 21.31 15.79
N ARG A 102 -11.85 21.95 15.64
CA ARG A 102 -12.74 22.26 16.77
C ARG A 102 -13.30 21.00 17.44
N GLU A 103 -13.55 19.96 16.66
CA GLU A 103 -14.13 18.70 17.14
C GLU A 103 -13.06 17.60 17.37
N SER A 104 -11.77 17.96 17.40
CA SER A 104 -10.64 17.01 17.46
C SER A 104 -10.65 16.07 18.67
N ASP A 105 -11.34 16.46 19.74
CA ASP A 105 -11.37 15.73 21.00
C ASP A 105 -12.63 14.86 21.15
N ASN A 106 -13.50 14.83 20.12
CA ASN A 106 -14.77 14.13 20.16
C ASN A 106 -14.89 13.10 19.02
N LEU A 107 -14.67 11.83 19.37
CA LEU A 107 -14.69 10.72 18.41
C LEU A 107 -16.02 10.60 17.65
N ASP A 108 -17.16 10.73 18.33
CA ASP A 108 -18.48 10.66 17.68
C ASP A 108 -18.65 11.78 16.64
N SER A 109 -18.13 12.97 16.93
CA SER A 109 -18.18 14.11 16.01
C SER A 109 -17.27 13.91 14.81
N LEU A 110 -16.05 13.42 15.03
CA LEU A 110 -15.11 13.11 13.94
C LEU A 110 -15.64 12.00 13.02
N GLN A 111 -16.29 10.97 13.56
CA GLN A 111 -16.91 9.92 12.75
C GLN A 111 -18.02 10.48 11.85
N VAL A 112 -18.90 11.31 12.39
CA VAL A 112 -19.97 11.97 11.62
C VAL A 112 -19.40 12.90 10.56
N LEU A 113 -18.37 13.69 10.89
CA LEU A 113 -17.71 14.56 9.91
C LEU A 113 -17.05 13.74 8.80
N LYS A 114 -16.44 12.60 9.10
CA LYS A 114 -15.85 11.72 8.10
C LYS A 114 -16.86 11.12 7.14
N GLU A 115 -18.07 10.82 7.62
CA GLU A 115 -19.17 10.29 6.81
C GLU A 115 -19.81 11.38 5.92
N GLU A 116 -20.10 12.56 6.47
CA GLU A 116 -20.98 13.56 5.82
C GLU A 116 -20.23 14.73 5.14
N LEU A 117 -19.08 15.14 5.69
CA LEU A 117 -18.35 16.32 5.22
C LEU A 117 -17.81 16.20 3.77
N PRO A 118 -17.29 15.04 3.32
CA PRO A 118 -16.79 14.91 1.94
C PRO A 118 -17.88 15.17 0.89
N ASP A 119 -19.08 14.64 1.10
CA ASP A 119 -20.22 14.80 0.20
C ASP A 119 -20.73 16.25 0.22
N PHE A 120 -20.80 16.84 1.42
CA PHE A 120 -21.09 18.27 1.56
C PHE A 120 -20.09 19.13 0.77
N MET A 121 -18.80 18.90 0.94
CA MET A 121 -17.74 19.64 0.25
C MET A 121 -17.81 19.48 -1.27
N ALA A 122 -18.08 18.26 -1.75
CA ALA A 122 -18.25 17.98 -3.17
C ALA A 122 -19.46 18.74 -3.76
N ALA A 123 -20.60 18.75 -3.05
CA ALA A 123 -21.79 19.48 -3.46
C ALA A 123 -21.58 21.00 -3.52
N HIS A 124 -20.68 21.54 -2.69
CA HIS A 124 -20.34 22.96 -2.64
C HIS A 124 -19.13 23.33 -3.53
N GLY A 125 -18.70 22.42 -4.42
CA GLY A 125 -17.67 22.71 -5.42
C GLY A 125 -16.25 22.82 -4.86
N GLN A 126 -15.99 22.28 -3.67
CA GLN A 126 -14.64 22.25 -3.11
C GLN A 126 -13.73 21.30 -3.88
N SER A 127 -12.44 21.63 -3.98
CA SER A 127 -11.49 20.84 -4.75
C SER A 127 -11.24 19.45 -4.16
N ASP A 128 -10.99 18.47 -5.03
CA ASP A 128 -10.68 17.09 -4.63
C ASP A 128 -9.45 17.02 -3.72
N GLN A 129 -8.46 17.90 -3.96
CA GLN A 129 -7.26 17.99 -3.13
C GLN A 129 -7.56 18.48 -1.71
N LEU A 130 -8.46 19.46 -1.56
CA LEU A 130 -8.88 19.93 -0.24
C LEU A 130 -9.67 18.83 0.49
N ARG A 131 -10.59 18.14 -0.20
CA ARG A 131 -11.35 17.02 0.38
C ARG A 131 -10.42 15.89 0.86
N ALA A 132 -9.42 15.52 0.06
CA ALA A 132 -8.41 14.53 0.46
C ALA A 132 -7.60 14.99 1.68
N THR A 133 -7.27 16.28 1.76
CA THR A 133 -6.57 16.85 2.93
C THR A 133 -7.43 16.80 4.18
N VAL A 134 -8.70 17.19 4.10
CA VAL A 134 -9.66 17.14 5.21
C VAL A 134 -9.86 15.70 5.71
N LEU A 135 -10.03 14.75 4.80
CA LEU A 135 -10.15 13.33 5.14
C LEU A 135 -8.92 12.81 5.88
N LYS A 136 -7.72 13.18 5.43
CA LYS A 136 -6.48 12.79 6.11
C LYS A 136 -6.40 13.37 7.54
N VAL A 137 -6.76 14.63 7.71
CA VAL A 137 -6.77 15.28 9.04
C VAL A 137 -7.80 14.62 9.96
N LEU A 138 -8.98 14.28 9.44
CA LEU A 138 -10.01 13.54 10.17
C LEU A 138 -9.49 12.16 10.62
N GLU A 139 -8.82 11.42 9.74
CA GLU A 139 -8.24 10.12 10.07
C GLU A 139 -7.15 10.20 11.13
N GLU A 140 -6.29 11.22 11.08
CA GLU A 140 -5.25 11.45 12.09
C GLU A 140 -5.87 11.79 13.46
N ALA A 141 -6.87 12.68 13.49
CA ALA A 141 -7.58 13.04 14.72
C ALA A 141 -8.37 11.86 15.32
N GLU A 142 -9.10 11.11 14.48
CA GLU A 142 -9.83 9.91 14.90
C GLU A 142 -8.87 8.88 15.50
N THR A 143 -7.75 8.62 14.82
CA THR A 143 -6.74 7.64 15.26
C THR A 143 -6.19 8.00 16.64
N ALA A 144 -5.93 9.28 16.91
CA ALA A 144 -5.40 9.72 18.21
C ALA A 144 -6.36 9.43 19.38
N LEU A 145 -7.66 9.36 19.13
CA LEU A 145 -8.69 9.08 20.14
C LEU A 145 -9.01 7.58 20.30
N LEU A 146 -8.50 6.72 19.42
CA LEU A 146 -8.71 5.28 19.53
C LEU A 146 -7.90 4.68 20.69
N PRO A 147 -8.33 3.52 21.24
CA PRO A 147 -7.51 2.71 22.14
C PRO A 147 -6.16 2.34 21.50
N PRO A 148 -5.13 1.98 22.31
CA PRO A 148 -3.81 1.62 21.80
C PRO A 148 -3.82 0.55 20.71
N GLU A 149 -4.72 -0.43 20.82
CA GLU A 149 -4.91 -1.50 19.84
C GLU A 149 -5.42 -0.94 18.50
N GLY A 150 -6.40 -0.03 18.54
CA GLY A 150 -6.92 0.65 17.36
C GLY A 150 -5.90 1.59 16.71
N GLN A 151 -5.09 2.27 17.52
CA GLN A 151 -3.97 3.09 17.03
C GLN A 151 -2.93 2.25 16.28
N LEU A 152 -2.56 1.10 16.84
CA LEU A 152 -1.65 0.16 16.19
C LEU A 152 -2.26 -0.40 14.90
N ALA A 153 -3.54 -0.75 14.92
CA ALA A 153 -4.25 -1.25 13.74
C ALA A 153 -4.27 -0.22 12.60
N ARG A 154 -4.50 1.07 12.91
CA ARG A 154 -4.42 2.17 11.92
C ARG A 154 -3.02 2.34 11.34
N LYS A 155 -1.98 2.27 12.18
CA LYS A 155 -0.58 2.31 11.73
C LYS A 155 -0.26 1.14 10.80
N LEU A 156 -0.63 -0.08 11.18
CA LEU A 156 -0.42 -1.27 10.36
C LEU A 156 -1.19 -1.20 9.04
N GLN A 157 -2.42 -0.69 9.06
CA GLN A 157 -3.21 -0.44 7.85
C GLN A 157 -2.47 0.51 6.88
N ALA A 158 -1.90 1.60 7.39
CA ALA A 158 -1.13 2.54 6.59
C ALA A 158 0.17 1.92 6.03
N GLU A 159 0.88 1.12 6.84
CA GLU A 159 2.08 0.39 6.39
C GLU A 159 1.76 -0.62 5.27
N ILE A 160 0.65 -1.34 5.38
CA ILE A 160 0.18 -2.27 4.33
C ILE A 160 -0.17 -1.50 3.07
N ALA A 161 -0.90 -0.38 3.18
CA ALA A 161 -1.31 0.43 2.03
C ALA A 161 -0.11 1.01 1.26
N ASP A 162 0.96 1.41 1.96
CA ASP A 162 2.20 1.92 1.34
C ASP A 162 3.12 0.79 0.84
N GLY A 163 3.28 -0.27 1.63
CA GLY A 163 4.23 -1.35 1.36
C GLY A 163 3.76 -2.35 0.31
N TRP A 164 2.46 -2.68 0.27
CA TRP A 164 1.92 -3.70 -0.63
C TRP A 164 2.14 -3.38 -2.11
N PRO A 165 1.85 -2.16 -2.62
CA PRO A 165 2.13 -1.81 -4.01
C PRO A 165 3.62 -1.91 -4.36
N ARG A 166 4.52 -1.55 -3.43
CA ARG A 166 5.97 -1.64 -3.64
C ARG A 166 6.45 -3.08 -3.73
N LEU A 167 5.92 -3.97 -2.88
CA LEU A 167 6.19 -5.39 -2.94
C LEU A 167 5.72 -5.98 -4.27
N MET A 168 4.49 -5.69 -4.68
CA MET A 168 3.93 -6.19 -5.95
C MET A 168 4.71 -5.68 -7.15
N MET A 169 5.17 -4.42 -7.12
CA MET A 169 6.05 -3.88 -8.15
C MET A 169 7.38 -4.65 -8.23
N ALA A 170 8.01 -4.97 -7.10
CA ALA A 170 9.23 -5.75 -7.06
C ALA A 170 9.04 -7.18 -7.59
N VAL A 171 7.93 -7.84 -7.24
CA VAL A 171 7.57 -9.17 -7.76
C VAL A 171 7.36 -9.12 -9.27
N ASN A 172 6.61 -8.14 -9.78
CA ASN A 172 6.39 -7.96 -11.21
C ASN A 172 7.69 -7.70 -11.97
N TYR A 173 8.59 -6.91 -11.38
CA TYR A 173 9.90 -6.65 -11.95
C TYR A 173 10.75 -7.93 -12.01
N ALA A 174 10.81 -8.71 -10.92
CA ALA A 174 11.53 -9.98 -10.89
C ALA A 174 10.98 -10.97 -11.93
N ARG A 175 9.65 -11.04 -12.10
CA ARG A 175 9.02 -11.85 -13.16
C ARG A 175 9.47 -11.41 -14.56
N ALA A 176 9.49 -10.10 -14.82
CA ALA A 176 9.94 -9.56 -16.11
C ALA A 176 11.43 -9.84 -16.39
N GLU A 177 12.29 -9.78 -15.37
CA GLU A 177 13.71 -10.18 -15.50
C GLU A 177 13.86 -11.68 -15.82
N VAL A 178 13.12 -12.55 -15.14
CA VAL A 178 13.16 -14.00 -15.41
C VAL A 178 12.62 -14.33 -16.81
N ALA A 179 11.56 -13.64 -17.25
CA ALA A 179 11.03 -13.76 -18.61
C ALA A 179 12.04 -13.28 -19.67
N GLY A 180 12.84 -12.27 -19.35
CA GLY A 180 13.76 -11.62 -20.28
C GLY A 180 13.14 -10.46 -21.04
N ASP A 181 12.03 -9.92 -20.53
CA ASP A 181 11.19 -8.89 -21.17
C ASP A 181 11.42 -7.48 -20.59
N THR A 182 12.48 -7.25 -19.81
CA THR A 182 12.65 -6.01 -19.03
C THR A 182 13.03 -4.80 -19.90
N PRO A 183 12.17 -3.76 -20.03
CA PRO A 183 12.62 -2.43 -20.37
C PRO A 183 13.32 -1.80 -19.14
N TRP A 184 14.45 -1.13 -19.37
CA TRP A 184 15.39 -0.52 -18.40
C TRP A 184 14.80 0.59 -17.50
N THR A 185 13.73 0.32 -16.77
CA THR A 185 13.13 1.28 -15.83
C THR A 185 13.59 0.93 -14.41
N VAL A 186 14.61 1.65 -13.95
CA VAL A 186 15.21 1.53 -12.62
C VAL A 186 14.15 1.77 -11.54
N LEU A 187 14.04 0.85 -10.57
CA LEU A 187 13.21 0.98 -9.38
C LEU A 187 13.54 2.29 -8.62
N PRO A 188 12.62 3.26 -8.49
CA PRO A 188 12.86 4.41 -7.61
C PRO A 188 12.77 3.96 -6.15
N SER A 189 13.80 4.30 -5.37
CA SER A 189 13.80 4.44 -3.91
C SER A 189 13.48 3.21 -3.03
N TRP A 190 14.07 2.05 -3.30
CA TRP A 190 14.17 0.97 -2.29
C TRP A 190 15.33 1.18 -1.28
N GLY A 191 16.17 2.20 -1.51
CA GLY A 191 17.08 2.72 -0.50
C GLY A 191 16.43 3.88 0.23
N SER A 192 16.32 3.78 1.55
CA SER A 192 16.30 4.93 2.45
C SER A 192 17.31 5.97 1.95
N LYS A 193 16.97 7.27 2.07
CA LYS A 193 17.89 8.38 1.83
C LYS A 193 19.18 8.14 2.63
N HIS A 194 20.18 7.54 2.02
CA HIS A 194 21.54 7.45 2.52
C HIS A 194 22.41 8.20 1.54
N GLU A 195 23.13 9.16 2.12
CA GLU A 195 24.04 10.08 1.47
C GLU A 195 24.86 9.36 0.40
N VAL A 196 24.87 9.94 -0.79
CA VAL A 196 25.90 9.66 -1.78
C VAL A 196 27.21 10.13 -1.17
N VAL A 197 27.96 9.23 -0.55
CA VAL A 197 29.35 9.49 -0.19
C VAL A 197 30.12 9.45 -1.51
N GLU A 198 30.45 10.63 -2.02
CA GLU A 198 31.39 10.78 -3.13
C GLU A 198 32.73 10.15 -2.71
N VAL A 199 33.11 9.05 -3.37
CA VAL A 199 34.46 8.50 -3.23
C VAL A 199 35.38 9.34 -4.13
N PRO A 200 36.43 9.99 -3.60
CA PRO A 200 37.32 10.80 -4.41
C PRO A 200 38.08 9.90 -5.40
N THR A 201 37.97 10.23 -6.67
CA THR A 201 38.73 9.63 -7.76
C THR A 201 40.22 9.79 -7.47
N LEU A 202 40.94 8.69 -7.27
CA LEU A 202 42.39 8.71 -7.31
C LEU A 202 42.82 9.02 -8.75
N ALA A 203 43.45 10.18 -8.93
CA ALA A 203 44.13 10.56 -10.16
C ALA A 203 45.27 9.57 -10.45
N LEU A 204 45.46 9.33 -11.76
CA LEU A 204 46.45 8.49 -12.43
C LEU A 204 47.85 8.51 -11.80
#